data_AF-A0A961F1Z2-F1
#
_entry.id   AF-A0A961F1Z2-F1
#
_cell.length_a   1.000
_cell.length_b   1.000
_cell.length_c   1.000
_cell.angle_alpha   90.00
_cell.angle_beta   90.00
_cell.angle_gamma   90.00
#
_symmetry.space_group_name_H-M   'P 1'
#
loop_
_entity.id
_entity.type
_entity.pdbx_description
1 polymer ?
#
loop_
_entity_poly.entity_id
_entity_poly.type
_entity_poly.pdbx_seq_one_letter_code
_entity_poly.pdbx_strand_id
1 'polypeptide(L)'
;QKLKSVTGEEMTANIHRLILLNKLTDELDLETAQVLLKTDLKKVPDIENAALSVDQLNRAIQQAGRFEDRVRQIEMVAEALSFFFALSKLPMIRLVLAPIKVAASMVGALELVGTMEAGYNISKNIKDMKPFTEAFVEREKELLASLASV
;
A
#
# COMPACT_ATOMS: atom_id res chain seq x y z
N GLN A 1 -25.56 11.01 17.27
CA GLN A 1 -25.87 9.65 16.75
C GLN A 1 -25.04 9.23 15.53
N LYS A 2 -24.45 10.14 14.71
CA LYS A 2 -23.59 9.77 13.56
C LYS A 2 -22.14 9.31 13.88
N LEU A 3 -21.65 9.52 15.10
CA LEU A 3 -20.28 9.12 15.50
C LEU A 3 -20.15 7.63 15.90
N LYS A 4 -21.27 6.94 16.18
CA LYS A 4 -21.25 5.53 16.61
C LYS A 4 -21.09 4.54 15.46
N SER A 5 -21.34 4.94 14.20
CA SER A 5 -21.32 4.04 13.04
C SER A 5 -19.98 4.03 12.29
N VAL A 6 -19.16 5.08 12.43
CA VAL A 6 -17.87 5.24 11.71
C VAL A 6 -16.73 4.47 12.39
N THR A 7 -16.88 4.08 13.65
CA THR A 7 -15.72 3.72 14.48
C THR A 7 -15.43 2.23 14.65
N GLY A 8 -16.39 1.34 14.37
CA GLY A 8 -16.24 -0.11 14.63
C GLY A 8 -16.12 -0.97 13.37
N GLU A 9 -17.23 -1.12 12.65
CA GLU A 9 -17.32 -2.01 11.48
C GLU A 9 -16.50 -1.49 10.30
N GLU A 10 -16.61 -0.20 10.00
CA GLU A 10 -15.83 0.45 8.94
C GLU A 10 -14.32 0.39 9.24
N MET A 11 -13.92 0.64 10.49
CA MET A 11 -12.53 0.50 10.93
C MET A 11 -12.03 -0.95 10.76
N THR A 12 -12.82 -1.92 11.20
CA THR A 12 -12.49 -3.35 11.06
C THR A 12 -12.36 -3.76 9.59
N ALA A 13 -13.28 -3.33 8.74
CA ALA A 13 -13.25 -3.60 7.31
C ALA A 13 -12.00 -2.98 6.65
N ASN A 14 -11.63 -1.76 7.04
CA ASN A 14 -10.42 -1.10 6.52
C ASN A 14 -9.14 -1.76 7.03
N ILE A 15 -9.10 -2.20 8.29
CA ILE A 15 -8.00 -3.03 8.81
C ILE A 15 -7.84 -4.31 7.99
N HIS A 16 -8.94 -5.00 7.70
CA HIS A 16 -8.91 -6.20 6.85
C HIS A 16 -8.41 -5.89 5.43
N ARG A 17 -8.84 -4.77 4.83
CA ARG A 17 -8.32 -4.32 3.52
C ARG A 17 -6.82 -4.04 3.55
N LEU A 18 -6.30 -3.44 4.62
CA LEU A 18 -4.86 -3.19 4.78
C LEU A 18 -4.06 -4.49 4.90
N ILE A 19 -4.59 -5.50 5.61
CA ILE A 19 -3.97 -6.82 5.68
C ILE A 19 -3.91 -7.46 4.29
N LEU A 20 -5.02 -7.40 3.54
CA LEU A 20 -5.06 -7.91 2.17
C LEU A 20 -4.11 -7.15 1.24
N LEU A 21 -4.00 -5.82 1.38
CA LEU A 21 -3.08 -5.00 0.60
C LEU A 21 -1.63 -5.40 0.87
N ASN A 22 -1.26 -5.57 2.14
CA ASN A 22 0.08 -5.97 2.53
C ASN A 22 0.43 -7.34 1.93
N LYS A 23 -0.45 -8.34 2.11
CA LYS A 23 -0.27 -9.67 1.52
C LYS A 23 -0.12 -9.63 -0.01
N LEU A 24 -1.00 -8.89 -0.70
CA LEU A 24 -0.94 -8.76 -2.16
C LEU A 24 0.35 -8.09 -2.60
N THR A 25 0.81 -7.07 -1.86
CA THR A 25 2.07 -6.38 -2.14
C THR A 25 3.26 -7.32 -2.00
N ASP A 26 3.32 -8.08 -0.89
CA ASP A 26 4.40 -9.06 -0.66
C ASP A 26 4.44 -10.14 -1.75
N GLU A 27 3.29 -10.65 -2.19
CA GLU A 27 3.21 -11.64 -3.27
C GLU A 27 3.72 -11.07 -4.60
N LEU A 28 3.27 -9.86 -4.96
CA LEU A 28 3.69 -9.19 -6.20
C LEU A 28 5.19 -8.85 -6.19
N ASP A 29 5.71 -8.40 -5.05
CA ASP A 29 7.11 -8.02 -4.89
C ASP A 29 8.03 -9.24 -4.85
N LEU A 30 7.60 -10.33 -4.21
CA LEU A 30 8.31 -11.60 -4.24
C LEU A 30 8.46 -12.13 -5.67
N GLU A 31 7.38 -12.14 -6.46
CA GLU A 31 7.43 -12.60 -7.85
C GLU A 31 8.32 -11.71 -8.72
N THR A 32 8.22 -10.39 -8.53
CA THR A 32 9.10 -9.42 -9.23
C THR A 32 10.57 -9.64 -8.84
N ALA A 33 10.87 -9.85 -7.56
CA ALA A 33 12.21 -10.15 -7.07
C ALA A 33 12.75 -11.48 -7.64
N GLN A 34 11.91 -12.51 -7.74
CA GLN A 34 12.29 -13.79 -8.35
C GLN A 34 12.67 -13.63 -9.83
N VAL A 35 11.97 -12.76 -10.57
CA VAL A 35 12.34 -12.43 -11.95
C VAL A 35 13.70 -11.73 -11.98
N LEU A 36 13.91 -10.71 -11.15
CA LEU A 36 15.18 -9.97 -11.08
C LEU A 36 16.36 -10.90 -10.77
N LEU A 37 16.22 -11.80 -9.81
CA LEU A 37 17.24 -12.80 -9.45
C LEU A 37 17.58 -13.77 -10.59
N LYS A 38 16.63 -14.03 -11.50
CA LYS A 38 16.84 -14.90 -12.67
C LYS A 38 17.38 -14.13 -13.89
N THR A 39 17.30 -12.80 -13.88
CA THR A 39 17.61 -11.94 -15.03
C THR A 39 18.71 -10.94 -14.69
N ASP A 40 18.34 -9.70 -14.33
CA ASP A 40 19.25 -8.57 -14.14
C ASP A 40 20.25 -8.80 -13.00
N LEU A 41 19.82 -9.41 -11.90
CA LEU A 41 20.66 -9.63 -10.71
C LEU A 41 21.47 -10.93 -10.77
N LYS A 42 21.16 -11.85 -11.69
CA LYS A 42 21.80 -13.18 -11.77
C LYS A 42 23.32 -13.12 -11.91
N LYS A 43 23.83 -12.08 -12.57
CA LYS A 43 25.25 -11.93 -12.91
C LYS A 43 25.95 -10.85 -12.09
N VAL A 44 25.26 -10.23 -11.13
CA VAL A 44 25.83 -9.18 -10.31
C VAL A 44 26.67 -9.85 -9.21
N PRO A 45 27.99 -9.57 -9.13
CA PRO A 45 28.87 -10.23 -8.14
C PRO A 45 28.53 -9.88 -6.69
N ASP A 46 28.04 -8.65 -6.48
CA ASP A 46 27.64 -8.12 -5.19
C ASP A 46 26.19 -7.64 -5.26
N ILE A 47 25.26 -8.57 -5.01
CA ILE A 47 23.81 -8.31 -5.08
C ILE A 47 23.37 -7.35 -3.96
N GLU A 48 24.03 -7.39 -2.80
CA GLU A 48 23.66 -6.58 -1.63
C GLU A 48 23.82 -5.08 -1.90
N ASN A 49 24.81 -4.70 -2.72
CA ASN A 49 25.07 -3.32 -3.13
C ASN A 49 24.63 -3.02 -4.57
N ALA A 50 23.88 -3.92 -5.21
CA ALA A 50 23.44 -3.74 -6.58
C ALA A 50 22.41 -2.62 -6.69
N ALA A 51 22.67 -1.64 -7.57
CA ALA A 51 21.69 -0.64 -7.93
C ALA A 51 20.78 -1.17 -9.04
N LEU A 52 19.46 -1.12 -8.81
CA LEU A 52 18.45 -1.40 -9.82
C LEU A 52 17.97 -0.10 -10.47
N SER A 53 18.01 -0.06 -11.79
CA SER A 53 17.35 1.00 -12.55
C SER A 53 15.83 0.79 -12.62
N VAL A 54 15.09 1.87 -12.85
CA VAL A 54 13.64 1.81 -13.05
C VAL A 54 13.27 0.90 -14.23
N ASP A 55 14.04 0.92 -15.32
CA ASP A 55 13.78 0.07 -16.49
C ASP A 55 13.95 -1.42 -16.17
N GLN A 56 14.91 -1.79 -15.31
CA GLN A 56 15.07 -3.17 -14.84
C GLN A 56 13.88 -3.62 -14.01
N LEU A 57 13.41 -2.76 -13.10
CA LEU A 57 12.24 -3.05 -12.30
C LEU A 57 10.98 -3.19 -13.17
N ASN A 58 10.78 -2.28 -14.13
CA ASN A 58 9.65 -2.30 -15.06
C ASN A 58 9.62 -3.57 -15.91
N ARG A 59 10.78 -4.00 -16.43
CA ARG A 59 10.89 -5.28 -17.16
C ARG A 59 10.58 -6.47 -16.27
N ALA A 60 11.02 -6.46 -15.02
CA ALA A 60 10.71 -7.53 -14.08
C ALA A 60 9.22 -7.60 -13.75
N ILE A 61 8.58 -6.45 -13.53
CA ILE A 61 7.13 -6.34 -13.35
C ILE A 61 6.39 -6.88 -14.57
N GLN A 62 6.82 -6.49 -15.77
CA GLN A 62 6.24 -6.97 -17.03
C GLN A 62 6.34 -8.48 -17.15
N GLN A 63 7.51 -9.06 -16.89
CA GLN A 63 7.75 -10.50 -16.98
C GLN A 63 7.03 -11.31 -15.90
N ALA A 64 6.77 -10.72 -14.73
CA ALA A 64 5.95 -11.35 -13.70
C ALA A 64 4.48 -11.49 -14.15
N GLY A 65 3.99 -10.60 -15.04
CA GLY A 65 2.72 -10.77 -15.75
C GLY A 65 1.44 -10.60 -14.91
N ARG A 66 1.55 -10.20 -13.64
CA ARG A 66 0.43 -10.04 -12.70
C ARG A 66 -0.28 -8.69 -12.80
N PHE A 67 -0.63 -8.26 -14.02
CA PHE A 67 -1.12 -6.90 -14.26
C PHE A 67 -2.48 -6.62 -13.59
N GLU A 68 -3.43 -7.56 -13.61
CA GLU A 68 -4.74 -7.38 -12.96
C GLU A 68 -4.59 -7.19 -11.44
N ASP A 69 -3.71 -7.98 -10.82
CA ASP A 69 -3.43 -7.88 -9.39
C ASP A 69 -2.68 -6.60 -9.03
N ARG A 70 -1.78 -6.11 -9.90
CA ARG A 70 -1.14 -4.79 -9.76
C ARG A 70 -2.17 -3.65 -9.87
N VAL A 71 -3.12 -3.74 -10.80
CA VAL A 71 -4.25 -2.77 -10.89
C VAL A 71 -5.04 -2.77 -9.59
N ARG A 72 -5.39 -3.95 -9.07
CA ARG A 72 -6.08 -4.09 -7.79
C ARG A 72 -5.26 -3.52 -6.63
N GLN A 73 -3.95 -3.76 -6.59
CA GLN A 73 -3.04 -3.20 -5.59
C GLN A 73 -3.09 -1.66 -5.60
N ILE A 74 -3.01 -1.03 -6.78
CA ILE A 74 -3.09 0.43 -6.95
C ILE A 74 -4.40 0.99 -6.39
N GLU A 75 -5.53 0.35 -6.71
CA GLU A 75 -6.84 0.75 -6.20
C GLU A 75 -6.91 0.63 -4.67
N MET A 76 -6.40 -0.46 -4.11
CA MET A 76 -6.33 -0.66 -2.66
C MET A 76 -5.44 0.37 -1.95
N VAL A 77 -4.34 0.82 -2.58
CA VAL A 77 -3.52 1.92 -2.07
C VAL A 77 -4.31 3.23 -2.04
N ALA A 78 -5.03 3.56 -3.12
CA ALA A 78 -5.85 4.77 -3.18
C ALA A 78 -7.00 4.76 -2.14
N GLU A 79 -7.64 3.61 -1.94
CA GLU A 79 -8.64 3.40 -0.89
C GLU A 79 -8.02 3.60 0.50
N ALA A 80 -6.84 3.02 0.76
CA ALA A 80 -6.13 3.17 2.03
C ALA A 80 -5.77 4.64 2.32
N LEU A 81 -5.28 5.37 1.32
CA LEU A 81 -4.99 6.81 1.43
C LEU A 81 -6.26 7.63 1.73
N SER A 82 -7.37 7.31 1.07
CA SER A 82 -8.66 7.95 1.31
C SER A 82 -9.18 7.67 2.72
N PHE A 83 -9.03 6.44 3.19
CA PHE A 83 -9.34 6.04 4.56
C PHE A 83 -8.49 6.79 5.59
N PHE A 84 -7.18 6.85 5.42
CA PHE A 84 -6.30 7.59 6.33
C PHE A 84 -6.59 9.09 6.33
N PHE A 85 -6.95 9.65 5.17
CA PHE A 85 -7.42 11.02 5.09
C PHE A 85 -8.70 11.23 5.91
N ALA A 86 -9.72 10.40 5.73
CA ALA A 86 -10.95 10.47 6.50
C ALA A 86 -10.70 10.34 8.01
N LEU A 87 -9.87 9.37 8.42
CA LEU A 87 -9.45 9.20 9.81
C LEU A 87 -8.75 10.43 10.37
N SER A 88 -7.91 11.08 9.57
CA SER A 88 -7.18 12.29 10.00
C SER A 88 -8.07 13.47 10.32
N LYS A 89 -9.32 13.48 9.82
CA LYS A 89 -10.31 14.53 10.09
C LYS A 89 -11.16 14.23 11.33
N LEU A 90 -11.04 13.03 11.91
CA LEU A 90 -11.78 12.68 13.12
C LEU A 90 -11.14 13.36 14.35
N PRO A 91 -11.92 14.11 15.13
CA PRO A 91 -11.43 14.68 16.38
C PRO A 91 -11.05 13.56 17.34
N MET A 92 -9.96 13.75 18.07
CA MET A 92 -9.48 12.81 19.10
C MET A 92 -9.18 11.38 18.59
N ILE A 93 -8.82 11.19 17.32
CA ILE A 93 -8.45 9.87 16.76
C ILE A 93 -7.38 9.13 17.57
N ARG A 94 -6.47 9.85 18.23
CA ARG A 94 -5.47 9.25 19.14
C ARG A 94 -6.11 8.44 20.29
N LEU A 95 -7.28 8.85 20.78
CA LEU A 95 -8.04 8.09 21.79
C LEU A 95 -8.63 6.80 21.23
N VAL A 96 -8.93 6.75 19.93
CA VAL A 96 -9.42 5.55 19.24
C VAL A 96 -8.28 4.59 18.90
N LEU A 97 -7.12 5.12 18.50
CA LEU A 97 -5.95 4.32 18.14
C LEU A 97 -5.29 3.65 19.36
N ALA A 98 -5.37 4.24 20.55
CA ALA A 98 -4.72 3.69 21.74
C ALA A 98 -5.20 2.27 22.11
N PRO A 99 -6.51 1.98 22.20
CA PRO A 99 -7.01 0.62 22.41
C PRO A 99 -6.59 -0.36 21.30
N ILE A 100 -6.61 0.08 20.04
CA ILE A 100 -6.22 -0.74 18.88
C ILE A 100 -4.74 -1.12 18.98
N LYS A 101 -3.88 -0.17 19.37
CA LYS A 101 -2.45 -0.41 19.59
C LYS A 101 -2.18 -1.45 20.67
N VAL A 102 -2.92 -1.39 21.77
CA VAL A 102 -2.83 -2.40 22.84
C VAL A 102 -3.24 -3.76 22.31
N ALA A 103 -4.41 -3.87 21.66
CA ALA A 103 -4.88 -5.13 21.09
C ALA A 103 -3.90 -5.70 20.05
N ALA A 104 -3.37 -4.86 19.16
CA ALA A 104 -2.38 -5.25 18.16
C ALA A 104 -1.07 -5.77 18.78
N SER A 105 -0.60 -5.14 19.87
CA SER A 105 0.58 -5.62 20.61
C SER A 105 0.40 -7.04 21.17
N MET A 106 -0.83 -7.38 21.59
CA MET A 106 -1.14 -8.70 22.14
C MET A 106 -1.16 -9.80 21.06
N VAL A 107 -1.38 -9.44 19.79
CA VAL A 107 -1.50 -10.39 18.67
C VAL A 107 -0.35 -10.29 17.67
N GLY A 108 0.70 -9.51 17.99
CA GLY A 108 1.87 -9.34 17.12
C GLY A 108 1.64 -8.47 15.87
N ALA A 109 0.58 -7.66 15.84
CA ALA A 109 0.20 -6.84 14.69
C ALA A 109 0.64 -5.36 14.81
N LEU A 110 1.74 -5.08 15.52
CA LEU A 110 2.19 -3.70 15.77
C LEU A 110 2.57 -2.93 14.51
N GLU A 111 3.12 -3.62 13.49
CA GLU A 111 3.49 -2.99 12.21
C GLU A 111 2.29 -2.40 11.47
N LEU A 112 1.13 -3.07 11.55
CA LEU A 112 -0.11 -2.56 10.98
C LEU A 112 -0.54 -1.25 11.67
N VAL A 113 -0.41 -1.17 13.00
CA VAL A 113 -0.70 0.06 13.75
C VAL A 113 0.30 1.17 13.39
N GLY A 114 1.59 0.83 13.22
CA GLY A 114 2.58 1.77 12.71
C GLY A 114 2.19 2.32 11.33
N THR A 115 1.70 1.46 10.43
CA THR A 115 1.19 1.86 9.11
C THR A 115 0.00 2.82 9.23
N MET A 116 -0.95 2.54 10.14
CA MET A 116 -2.08 3.43 10.39
C MET A 116 -1.65 4.80 10.95
N GLU A 117 -0.71 4.82 11.89
CA GLU A 117 -0.15 6.06 12.46
C GLU A 117 0.58 6.88 11.39
N ALA A 118 1.34 6.23 10.51
CA ALA A 118 2.02 6.88 9.39
C ALA A 118 1.02 7.52 8.42
N GLY A 119 0.01 6.76 7.99
CA GLY A 119 -1.06 7.26 7.11
C GLY A 119 -1.80 8.45 7.71
N TYR A 120 -2.13 8.38 9.01
CA TYR A 120 -2.70 9.50 9.74
C TYR A 120 -1.78 10.74 9.73
N ASN A 121 -0.50 10.55 10.06
CA ASN A 121 0.45 11.66 10.16
C ASN A 121 0.68 12.37 8.83
N ILE A 122 0.69 11.63 7.73
CA ILE A 122 0.77 12.18 6.36
C ILE A 122 -0.49 12.99 6.04
N SER A 123 -1.66 12.50 6.44
CA SER A 123 -2.94 13.06 6.00
C SER A 123 -3.45 14.25 6.81
N LYS A 124 -2.95 14.44 8.04
CA LYS A 124 -3.48 15.45 8.98
C LYS A 124 -3.52 16.87 8.40
N ASN A 125 -2.50 17.26 7.63
CA ASN A 125 -2.33 18.61 7.08
C ASN A 125 -2.86 18.77 5.65
N ILE A 126 -3.34 17.68 5.04
CA ILE A 126 -3.87 17.70 3.68
C ILE A 126 -5.29 18.26 3.72
N LYS A 127 -5.60 19.23 2.85
CA LYS A 127 -6.95 19.81 2.76
C LYS A 127 -7.90 18.90 1.99
N ASP A 128 -7.43 18.38 0.87
CA ASP A 128 -8.15 17.46 0.00
C ASP A 128 -7.15 16.44 -0.57
N MET A 129 -7.42 15.16 -0.33
CA MET A 129 -6.59 14.04 -0.79
C MET A 129 -7.00 13.59 -2.20
N LYS A 130 -8.24 13.88 -2.61
CA LYS A 130 -8.84 13.32 -3.82
C LYS A 130 -8.03 13.59 -5.09
N PRO A 131 -7.53 14.83 -5.35
CA PRO A 131 -6.73 15.10 -6.54
C PRO A 131 -5.45 14.28 -6.62
N PHE A 132 -4.82 14.02 -5.46
CA PHE A 132 -3.62 13.19 -5.41
C PHE A 132 -3.94 11.73 -5.71
N THR A 133 -4.98 11.16 -5.09
CA THR A 133 -5.35 9.76 -5.31
C THR A 133 -5.79 9.50 -6.75
N GLU A 134 -6.53 10.44 -7.37
CA GLU A 134 -6.94 10.31 -8.77
C GLU A 134 -5.73 10.33 -9.71
N ALA A 135 -4.84 11.32 -9.57
CA ALA A 135 -3.63 11.42 -10.38
C ALA A 135 -2.67 10.24 -10.16
N PHE A 136 -2.59 9.71 -8.93
CA PHE A 136 -1.82 8.51 -8.63
C PHE A 136 -2.37 7.29 -9.38
N VAL A 137 -3.68 7.02 -9.26
CA VAL A 137 -4.31 5.86 -9.90
C VAL A 137 -4.17 5.94 -11.42
N GLU A 138 -4.40 7.11 -12.01
CA GLU A 138 -4.25 7.34 -13.45
C GLU A 138 -2.83 7.04 -13.91
N ARG A 139 -1.83 7.70 -13.30
CA ARG A 139 -0.41 7.51 -13.64
C ARG A 139 0.03 6.06 -13.55
N GLU A 140 -0.31 5.37 -12.45
CA GLU A 140 0.13 3.99 -12.26
C GLU A 140 -0.57 3.01 -13.23
N LYS A 141 -1.85 3.25 -13.54
CA LYS A 141 -2.58 2.45 -14.55
C LYS A 141 -2.02 2.68 -15.96
N GLU A 142 -1.66 3.91 -16.31
CA GLU A 142 -1.00 4.23 -17.57
C GLU A 142 0.36 3.53 -17.70
N LEU A 143 1.16 3.56 -16.63
CA LEU A 143 2.42 2.82 -16.57
C LEU A 143 2.17 1.33 -16.81
N LEU A 144 1.26 0.70 -16.06
CA LEU A 144 0.96 -0.72 -16.24
C LEU A 144 0.45 -1.06 -17.64
N ALA A 145 -0.40 -0.21 -18.23
CA ALA A 145 -0.89 -0.40 -19.58
C ALA A 145 0.26 -0.36 -20.61
N SER A 146 1.22 0.56 -20.42
CA SER A 146 2.41 0.62 -21.27
C SER A 146 3.25 -0.65 -21.18
N LEU A 147 3.38 -1.23 -19.98
CA LEU A 147 4.12 -2.48 -19.75
C LEU A 147 3.40 -3.71 -20.32
N ALA A 148 2.07 -3.74 -20.30
CA ALA A 148 1.28 -4.86 -20.82
C ALA A 148 1.17 -4.89 -22.36
N SER A 149 1.51 -3.78 -23.04
CA SER A 149 1.32 -3.59 -24.48
C SER A 149 2.48 -4.06 -25.38
N VAL A 150 3.52 -4.67 -24.79
CA VAL A 150 4.75 -5.14 -25.46
C VAL A 150 4.93 -6.63 -25.22
#